data_AF-C0EQC5-F1
#
_entry.id   AF-C0EQC5-F1
#
_cell.length_a   1.000
_cell.length_b   1.000
_cell.length_c   1.000
_cell.angle_alpha   90.00
_cell.angle_beta   90.00
_cell.angle_gamma   90.00
#
_symmetry.space_group_name_H-M   'P 1'
#
loop_
_entity.id
_entity.type
_entity.pdbx_description
1 polymer ?
#
loop_
_entity_poly.entity_id
_entity_poly.type
_entity_poly.pdbx_seq_one_letter_code
_entity_poly.pdbx_strand_id
1 'polypeptide(L)'
;MVSIEHYKNLDDDGKIDFLDNFNDNPSVEFLNYLEGELFSTNVDEFVKVEILKFLSRFRHDNRETKDKIVKLIVESYLDNEEMTLSIAAQVLMFFDLGKDDFRQISDLLLDKEYQNMDMIDLTSSLIRLLCTKENRSNGSDEYFQELEKIDSYREDIKMWIN
;
A
#
# COMPACT_ATOMS: atom_id res chain seq x y z
N MET A 1 17.58 -7.43 -20.43
CA MET A 1 17.56 -6.26 -19.52
C MET A 1 16.52 -5.32 -20.05
N VAL A 2 15.47 -5.05 -19.27
CA VAL A 2 14.40 -4.16 -19.67
C VAL A 2 14.90 -2.72 -19.53
N SER A 3 14.72 -1.92 -20.59
CA SER A 3 15.00 -0.50 -20.53
C SER A 3 13.76 0.25 -20.03
N ILE A 4 13.97 1.20 -19.13
CA ILE A 4 12.93 2.17 -18.71
C ILE A 4 12.29 2.84 -19.94
N GLU A 5 13.10 3.11 -20.97
CA GLU A 5 12.64 3.70 -22.21
C GLU A 5 11.61 2.83 -22.95
N HIS A 6 11.75 1.51 -22.93
CA HIS A 6 10.74 0.63 -23.50
C HIS A 6 9.41 0.77 -22.76
N TYR A 7 9.45 0.69 -21.43
CA TYR A 7 8.26 0.82 -20.58
C TYR A 7 7.55 2.17 -20.76
N LYS A 8 8.29 3.26 -20.85
CA LYS A 8 7.75 4.61 -21.08
C LYS A 8 7.00 4.78 -22.40
N ASN A 9 7.37 3.99 -23.42
CA ASN A 9 6.77 4.05 -24.75
C ASN A 9 5.50 3.19 -24.88
N LEU A 10 5.11 2.46 -23.82
CA LEU A 10 3.86 1.73 -23.75
C LEU A 10 2.72 2.67 -23.35
N ASP A 11 1.52 2.39 -23.84
CA ASP A 11 0.29 2.93 -23.27
C ASP A 11 -0.03 2.26 -21.92
N ASP A 12 -1.08 2.71 -21.23
CA ASP A 12 -1.36 2.25 -19.87
C ASP A 12 -1.75 0.77 -19.83
N ASP A 13 -2.55 0.29 -20.79
CA ASP A 13 -2.85 -1.14 -20.97
C ASP A 13 -1.55 -1.94 -21.22
N GLY A 14 -0.67 -1.44 -22.10
CA GLY A 14 0.61 -2.06 -22.38
C GLY A 14 1.53 -2.10 -21.17
N LYS A 15 1.53 -1.08 -20.31
CA LYS A 15 2.29 -1.06 -19.05
C LYS A 15 1.77 -2.10 -18.06
N ILE A 16 0.45 -2.22 -17.93
CA ILE A 16 -0.19 -3.22 -17.05
C ILE A 16 0.20 -4.63 -17.53
N ASP A 17 -0.04 -4.93 -18.80
CA ASP A 17 0.30 -6.22 -19.42
C ASP A 17 1.79 -6.53 -19.27
N PHE A 18 2.65 -5.52 -19.44
CA PHE A 18 4.09 -5.66 -19.30
C PHE A 18 4.50 -6.04 -17.88
N LEU A 19 3.97 -5.38 -16.85
CA LEU A 19 4.32 -5.64 -15.45
C LEU A 19 3.77 -6.99 -14.98
N ASP A 20 2.52 -7.32 -15.32
CA ASP A 20 1.86 -8.57 -14.94
C ASP A 20 2.58 -9.79 -15.52
N ASN A 21 2.91 -9.74 -16.82
CA ASN A 21 3.57 -10.84 -17.53
C ASN A 21 5.09 -10.90 -17.39
N PHE A 22 5.69 -10.01 -16.58
CA PHE A 22 7.14 -9.95 -16.41
C PHE A 22 7.66 -11.18 -15.64
N ASN A 23 8.57 -11.93 -16.27
CA ASN A 23 9.09 -13.19 -15.74
C ASN A 23 10.62 -13.21 -15.52
N ASP A 24 11.29 -12.08 -15.73
CA ASP A 24 12.73 -11.93 -15.53
C ASP A 24 13.07 -11.29 -14.17
N ASN A 25 14.35 -11.01 -13.91
CA ASN A 25 14.79 -10.16 -12.81
C ASN A 25 14.88 -8.70 -13.27
N PRO A 26 14.12 -7.76 -12.67
CA PRO A 26 14.20 -6.34 -13.01
C PRO A 26 15.52 -5.73 -12.52
N SER A 27 15.98 -4.68 -13.19
CA SER A 27 17.11 -3.90 -12.70
C SER A 27 16.69 -3.04 -11.50
N VAL A 28 17.64 -2.75 -10.59
CA VAL A 28 17.42 -1.82 -9.49
C VAL A 28 16.99 -0.44 -9.99
N GLU A 29 17.54 0.01 -11.11
CA GLU A 29 17.17 1.29 -11.74
C GLU A 29 15.70 1.30 -12.19
N PHE A 30 15.22 0.20 -12.79
CA PHE A 30 13.82 0.07 -13.20
C PHE A 30 12.88 0.06 -11.99
N LEU A 31 13.24 -0.68 -10.93
CA LEU A 31 12.46 -0.69 -9.68
C LEU A 31 12.39 0.71 -9.05
N ASN A 32 13.51 1.43 -8.98
CA ASN A 32 13.54 2.80 -8.45
C ASN A 32 12.73 3.77 -9.31
N TYR A 33 12.72 3.57 -10.63
CA TYR A 33 11.87 4.34 -11.54
C TYR A 33 10.39 4.12 -11.21
N LEU A 34 9.94 2.86 -11.09
CA LEU A 34 8.55 2.54 -10.76
C LEU A 34 8.13 3.09 -9.39
N GLU A 35 9.01 3.05 -8.39
CA GLU A 35 8.75 3.69 -7.09
C GLU A 35 8.49 5.19 -7.20
N GLY A 36 9.13 5.87 -8.16
CA GLY A 36 8.87 7.28 -8.45
C GLY A 36 7.51 7.51 -9.11
N GLU A 37 7.10 6.62 -10.01
CA GLU A 37 5.83 6.70 -10.74
C GLU A 37 4.61 6.63 -9.80
N LEU A 38 4.72 5.96 -8.65
CA LEU A 38 3.65 5.92 -7.63
C LEU A 38 3.21 7.31 -7.15
N PHE A 39 4.12 8.28 -7.12
CA PHE A 39 3.85 9.65 -6.67
C PHE A 39 3.55 10.61 -7.82
N SER A 40 3.52 10.12 -9.06
CA SER A 40 3.22 10.93 -10.23
C SER A 40 1.71 11.11 -10.38
N THR A 41 1.27 12.33 -10.70
CA THR A 41 -0.12 12.63 -11.06
C THR A 41 -0.43 12.29 -12.53
N ASN A 42 0.58 11.94 -13.32
CA ASN A 42 0.44 11.64 -14.75
C ASN A 42 0.37 10.13 -15.06
N VAL A 43 0.34 9.30 -14.02
CA VAL A 43 0.27 7.84 -14.14
C VAL A 43 -1.12 7.42 -13.71
N ASP A 44 -1.78 6.66 -14.58
CA ASP A 44 -3.12 6.11 -14.37
C ASP A 44 -3.20 5.21 -13.12
N GLU A 45 -4.36 5.21 -12.46
CA GLU A 45 -4.64 4.43 -11.24
C GLU A 45 -4.30 2.94 -11.41
N PHE A 46 -4.74 2.35 -12.52
CA PHE A 46 -4.56 0.92 -12.77
C PHE A 46 -3.09 0.57 -12.99
N VAL A 47 -2.33 1.48 -13.59
CA VAL A 47 -0.87 1.34 -13.71
C VAL A 47 -0.20 1.41 -12.34
N LYS A 48 -0.61 2.33 -11.47
CA LYS A 48 -0.07 2.41 -10.09
C LYS A 48 -0.37 1.14 -9.29
N VAL A 49 -1.58 0.60 -9.42
CA VAL A 49 -1.96 -0.69 -8.81
C VAL A 49 -1.02 -1.80 -9.27
N GLU A 50 -0.73 -1.88 -10.56
CA GLU A 50 0.16 -2.92 -11.07
C GLU A 50 1.63 -2.70 -10.67
N ILE A 51 2.07 -1.45 -10.56
CA ILE A 51 3.37 -1.11 -9.98
C ILE A 51 3.48 -1.61 -8.54
N LEU A 52 2.45 -1.41 -7.69
CA LEU A 52 2.46 -1.86 -6.29
C LEU A 52 2.63 -3.38 -6.18
N LYS A 53 1.88 -4.15 -6.97
CA LYS A 53 2.00 -5.62 -7.02
C LYS A 53 3.38 -6.05 -7.53
N PHE A 54 3.89 -5.36 -8.54
CA PHE A 54 5.20 -5.65 -9.11
C PHE A 54 6.31 -5.42 -8.08
N LEU A 55 6.27 -4.29 -7.39
CA LEU A 55 7.23 -3.96 -6.34
C LEU A 55 7.14 -4.94 -5.18
N SER A 56 5.94 -5.32 -4.72
CA SER A 56 5.83 -6.31 -3.64
C SER A 56 6.43 -7.66 -4.03
N ARG A 57 6.35 -8.08 -5.29
CA ARG A 57 7.03 -9.30 -5.77
C ARG A 57 8.56 -9.21 -5.66
N PHE A 58 9.16 -8.09 -6.06
CA PHE A 58 10.62 -7.96 -6.22
C PHE A 58 11.33 -7.19 -5.10
N ARG A 59 10.60 -6.54 -4.20
CA ARG A 59 11.11 -5.64 -3.16
C ARG A 59 10.51 -5.91 -1.79
N HIS A 60 9.83 -7.05 -1.56
CA HIS A 60 9.21 -7.36 -0.26
C HIS A 60 10.16 -7.27 0.95
N ASP A 61 11.47 -7.49 0.75
CA ASP A 61 12.51 -7.37 1.76
C ASP A 61 13.21 -5.99 1.79
N ASN A 62 12.77 -5.05 0.95
CA ASN A 62 13.38 -3.73 0.82
C ASN A 62 12.68 -2.71 1.71
N ARG A 63 13.43 -2.24 2.71
CA ARG A 63 12.96 -1.21 3.65
C ARG A 63 12.61 0.12 2.98
N GLU A 64 13.39 0.58 2.01
CA GLU A 64 13.13 1.88 1.36
C GLU A 64 11.81 1.84 0.55
N THR A 65 11.56 0.75 -0.17
CA THR A 65 10.30 0.53 -0.88
C THR A 65 9.12 0.50 0.09
N LYS A 66 9.26 -0.22 1.22
CA LYS A 66 8.24 -0.24 2.28
C LYS A 66 7.93 1.17 2.79
N ASP A 67 8.97 1.92 3.16
CA ASP A 67 8.85 3.27 3.71
C ASP A 67 8.13 4.21 2.72
N LYS A 68 8.40 4.06 1.41
CA LYS A 68 7.69 4.80 0.35
C LYS A 68 6.22 4.40 0.23
N ILE A 69 5.88 3.11 0.33
CA ILE A 69 4.48 2.66 0.26
C ILE A 69 3.71 3.15 1.50
N VAL A 70 4.31 3.09 2.70
CA VAL A 70 3.71 3.69 3.91
C VAL A 70 3.50 5.18 3.70
N LYS A 71 4.51 5.90 3.19
CA LYS A 71 4.41 7.32 2.86
C LYS A 71 3.26 7.64 1.90
N LEU A 72 3.11 6.84 0.83
CA LEU A 72 2.02 6.98 -0.14
C LEU A 72 0.65 6.94 0.55
N ILE A 73 0.47 6.03 1.51
CA ILE A 73 -0.77 5.89 2.28
C ILE A 73 -0.98 7.08 3.21
N VAL A 74 0.03 7.45 4.00
CA VAL A 74 -0.17 8.40 5.11
C VAL A 74 -0.09 9.86 4.71
N GLU A 75 0.65 10.21 3.65
CA GLU A 75 0.81 11.60 3.22
C GLU A 75 -0.05 11.96 2.01
N SER A 76 -0.42 10.98 1.18
CA SER A 76 -1.00 11.27 -0.12
C SER A 76 -2.47 10.83 -0.24
N TYR A 77 -3.14 10.48 0.86
CA TYR A 77 -4.52 9.96 0.87
C TYR A 77 -5.58 10.95 0.36
N LEU A 78 -5.30 12.25 0.41
CA LEU A 78 -6.16 13.30 -0.14
C LEU A 78 -6.04 13.44 -1.67
N ASP A 79 -4.88 13.10 -2.21
CA ASP A 79 -4.51 13.36 -3.59
C ASP A 79 -4.51 12.09 -4.45
N ASN A 80 -4.66 10.91 -3.84
CA ASN A 80 -4.60 9.63 -4.52
C ASN A 80 -5.93 8.90 -4.51
N GLU A 81 -6.08 8.09 -5.55
CA GLU A 81 -7.27 7.34 -5.83
C GLU A 81 -7.37 6.15 -4.85
N GLU A 82 -8.57 5.91 -4.34
CA GLU A 82 -8.83 4.96 -3.23
C GLU A 82 -8.35 3.55 -3.56
N MET A 83 -8.44 3.10 -4.82
CA MET A 83 -8.00 1.76 -5.22
C MET A 83 -6.49 1.62 -5.05
N THR A 84 -5.72 2.62 -5.50
CA THR A 84 -4.26 2.61 -5.35
C THR A 84 -3.87 2.50 -3.87
N LEU A 85 -4.50 3.28 -3.00
CA LEU A 85 -4.18 3.29 -1.58
C LEU A 85 -4.61 1.98 -0.90
N SER A 86 -5.79 1.47 -1.24
CA SER A 86 -6.30 0.19 -0.73
C SER A 86 -5.36 -0.96 -1.11
N ILE A 87 -4.89 -0.99 -2.36
CA ILE A 87 -3.90 -1.97 -2.81
C ILE A 87 -2.56 -1.75 -2.14
N ALA A 88 -2.12 -0.50 -1.93
CA ALA A 88 -0.89 -0.19 -1.20
C ALA A 88 -0.92 -0.80 0.22
N ALA A 89 -2.03 -0.64 0.93
CA ALA A 89 -2.22 -1.24 2.25
C ALA A 89 -2.21 -2.78 2.20
N GLN A 90 -2.82 -3.39 1.17
CA GLN A 90 -2.81 -4.84 1.01
C GLN A 90 -1.42 -5.40 0.71
N VAL A 91 -0.63 -4.75 -0.16
CA VAL A 91 0.71 -5.25 -0.51
C VAL A 91 1.71 -5.09 0.63
N LEU A 92 1.48 -4.18 1.59
CA LEU A 92 2.29 -4.07 2.81
C LEU A 92 2.29 -5.35 3.64
N MET A 93 1.32 -6.25 3.48
CA MET A 93 1.33 -7.59 4.11
C MET A 93 2.55 -8.44 3.71
N PHE A 94 3.21 -8.14 2.59
CA PHE A 94 4.41 -8.86 2.15
C PHE A 94 5.70 -8.29 2.76
N PHE A 95 5.66 -7.16 3.45
CA PHE A 95 6.82 -6.47 3.98
C PHE A 95 6.96 -6.67 5.49
N ASP A 96 8.20 -6.55 5.99
CA ASP A 96 8.47 -6.55 7.43
C ASP A 96 8.10 -5.19 8.06
N LEU A 97 6.89 -5.13 8.60
CA LEU A 97 6.34 -3.97 9.30
C LEU A 97 6.75 -3.97 10.77
N GLY A 98 7.28 -2.83 11.20
CA GLY A 98 7.65 -2.56 12.59
C GLY A 98 6.64 -1.64 13.28
N LYS A 99 6.88 -1.40 14.58
CA LYS A 99 6.03 -0.56 15.42
C LYS A 99 5.81 0.85 14.85
N ASP A 100 6.85 1.47 14.31
CA ASP A 100 6.74 2.81 13.73
C ASP A 100 5.84 2.84 12.49
N ASP A 101 5.79 1.76 11.71
CA ASP A 101 4.89 1.64 10.55
C ASP A 101 3.44 1.52 11.04
N PHE A 102 3.18 0.63 12.01
CA PHE A 102 1.85 0.46 12.59
C PHE A 102 1.35 1.72 13.28
N ARG A 103 2.23 2.46 13.95
CA ARG A 103 1.90 3.75 14.55
C ARG A 103 1.41 4.74 13.51
N GLN A 104 2.15 4.92 12.41
CA GLN A 104 1.76 5.85 11.34
C GLN A 104 0.40 5.48 10.73
N ILE A 105 0.16 4.19 10.47
CA ILE A 105 -1.12 3.69 9.96
C ILE A 105 -2.25 3.94 10.97
N SER A 106 -2.00 3.68 12.25
CA SER A 106 -2.98 3.92 13.31
C SER A 106 -3.27 5.42 13.47
N ASP A 107 -2.25 6.27 13.42
CA ASP A 107 -2.40 7.72 13.54
C ASP A 107 -3.27 8.27 12.39
N LEU A 108 -3.12 7.74 11.16
CA LEU A 108 -4.00 8.05 10.03
C LEU A 108 -5.46 7.64 10.29
N LEU A 109 -5.69 6.39 10.73
CA LEU A 109 -7.06 5.92 11.05
C LEU A 109 -7.71 6.70 12.20
N LEU A 110 -6.91 7.24 13.13
CA LEU A 110 -7.40 8.06 14.24
C LEU A 110 -7.60 9.54 13.84
N ASP A 111 -7.13 9.94 12.66
CA ASP A 111 -7.30 11.29 12.15
C ASP A 111 -8.77 11.59 11.84
N LYS A 112 -9.26 12.71 12.36
CA LYS A 112 -10.68 13.09 12.21
C LYS A 112 -11.02 13.51 10.80
N GLU A 113 -10.11 14.11 10.05
CA GLU A 113 -10.35 14.49 8.67
C GLU A 113 -10.45 13.23 7.82
N TYR A 114 -9.54 12.27 8.02
CA TYR A 114 -9.60 10.95 7.38
C TYR A 114 -10.91 10.21 7.68
N GLN A 115 -11.34 10.16 8.94
CA GLN A 115 -12.60 9.51 9.35
C GLN A 115 -13.86 10.09 8.70
N ASN A 116 -13.80 11.33 8.20
CA ASN A 116 -14.93 11.97 7.50
C ASN A 116 -14.89 11.74 5.98
N MET A 117 -13.89 11.03 5.46
CA MET A 117 -13.78 10.69 4.03
C MET A 117 -14.51 9.39 3.70
N ASP A 118 -15.04 9.31 2.49
CA ASP A 118 -15.64 8.09 1.93
C ASP A 118 -14.53 7.19 1.34
N MET A 119 -13.66 6.67 2.22
CA MET A 119 -12.49 5.84 1.89
C MET A 119 -12.63 4.44 2.51
N ILE A 120 -13.74 3.78 2.18
CA ILE A 120 -14.17 2.50 2.77
C ILE A 120 -13.17 1.37 2.47
N ASP A 121 -12.70 1.24 1.23
CA ASP A 121 -11.83 0.14 0.81
C ASP A 121 -10.43 0.28 1.40
N LEU A 122 -9.91 1.51 1.46
CA LEU A 122 -8.65 1.81 2.13
C LEU A 122 -8.75 1.53 3.63
N THR A 123 -9.79 2.05 4.29
CA THR A 123 -10.02 1.86 5.73
C THR A 123 -10.08 0.38 6.08
N SER A 124 -10.86 -0.39 5.31
CA SER A 124 -10.98 -1.84 5.49
C SER A 124 -9.63 -2.55 5.32
N SER A 125 -8.85 -2.16 4.30
CA SER A 125 -7.53 -2.74 4.04
C SER A 125 -6.52 -2.43 5.15
N LEU A 126 -6.51 -1.22 5.70
CA LEU A 126 -5.63 -0.83 6.81
C LEU A 126 -5.99 -1.55 8.11
N ILE A 127 -7.29 -1.68 8.42
CA ILE A 127 -7.75 -2.47 9.56
C ILE A 127 -7.30 -3.92 9.41
N ARG A 128 -7.50 -4.52 8.23
CA ARG A 128 -7.08 -5.90 7.97
C ARG A 128 -5.58 -6.09 8.09
N LEU A 129 -4.78 -5.12 7.62
CA LEU A 129 -3.34 -5.12 7.77
C LEU A 129 -2.96 -5.19 9.27
N LEU A 130 -3.57 -4.36 10.12
CA LEU A 130 -3.32 -4.36 11.56
C LEU A 130 -3.79 -5.66 12.25
N CYS A 131 -4.93 -6.22 11.83
CA CYS A 131 -5.51 -7.43 12.42
C CYS A 131 -4.74 -8.71 12.11
N THR A 132 -3.89 -8.71 11.08
CA THR A 132 -3.21 -9.91 10.61
C THR A 132 -2.32 -10.49 11.72
N LYS A 133 -2.42 -11.80 11.95
CA LYS A 133 -1.76 -12.49 13.08
C LYS A 133 -0.25 -12.23 13.17
N GLU A 134 0.42 -12.19 12.03
CA GLU A 134 1.84 -11.87 11.92
C GLU A 134 2.12 -10.46 12.46
N ASN A 135 1.37 -9.47 12.00
CA ASN A 135 1.49 -8.07 12.44
C ASN A 135 1.17 -7.89 13.93
N ARG A 136 0.19 -8.61 14.47
CA ARG A 136 -0.10 -8.60 15.92
C ARG A 136 1.08 -9.09 16.74
N SER A 137 1.78 -10.10 16.24
CA SER A 137 3.00 -10.62 16.87
C SER A 137 4.17 -9.62 16.77
N ASN A 138 4.18 -8.78 15.72
CA ASN A 138 5.15 -7.71 15.50
C ASN A 138 4.80 -6.40 16.22
N GLY A 139 3.72 -6.38 16.99
CA GLY A 139 3.35 -5.26 17.86
C GLY A 139 2.21 -4.37 17.35
N SER A 140 1.43 -4.79 16.36
CA SER A 140 0.22 -4.05 15.96
C SER A 140 -0.91 -4.09 17.01
N ASP A 141 -0.80 -4.99 18.00
CA ASP A 141 -1.87 -5.29 18.96
C ASP A 141 -2.33 -4.08 19.78
N GLU A 142 -1.39 -3.22 20.18
CA GLU A 142 -1.72 -2.02 20.97
C GLU A 142 -2.52 -1.00 20.15
N TYR A 143 -2.20 -0.83 18.86
CA TYR A 143 -2.91 0.08 17.96
C TYR A 143 -4.31 -0.44 17.61
N PHE A 144 -4.39 -1.75 17.39
CA PHE A 144 -5.66 -2.44 17.16
C PHE A 144 -6.63 -2.25 18.34
N GLN A 145 -6.16 -2.41 19.58
CA GLN A 145 -6.99 -2.21 20.78
C GLN A 145 -7.50 -0.77 20.95
N GLU A 146 -6.76 0.24 20.46
CA GLU A 146 -7.24 1.63 20.46
C GLU A 146 -8.36 1.83 19.43
N LEU A 147 -8.25 1.22 18.25
CA LEU A 147 -9.29 1.30 17.21
C LEU A 147 -10.60 0.60 17.63
N GLU A 148 -10.54 -0.51 18.37
CA GLU A 148 -11.73 -1.23 18.90
C GLU A 148 -12.62 -0.37 19.81
N LYS A 149 -12.06 0.68 20.42
CA LYS A 149 -12.80 1.60 21.28
C LYS A 149 -13.68 2.55 20.46
N ILE A 150 -13.44 2.69 19.16
CA ILE A 150 -14.19 3.56 18.26
C ILE A 150 -15.33 2.76 17.64
N ASP A 151 -16.56 3.21 17.85
CA ASP A 151 -17.77 2.48 17.43
C ASP A 151 -17.83 2.25 15.90
N SER A 152 -17.32 3.18 15.08
CA SER A 152 -17.30 3.03 13.62
C SER A 152 -16.39 1.89 13.14
N TYR A 153 -15.26 1.66 13.80
CA TYR A 153 -14.32 0.60 13.41
C TYR A 153 -14.63 -0.75 14.06
N ARG A 154 -15.41 -0.77 15.14
CA ARG A 154 -15.71 -2.00 15.88
C ARG A 154 -16.38 -3.07 15.03
N GLU A 155 -17.29 -2.69 14.12
CA GLU A 155 -17.98 -3.66 13.27
C GLU A 155 -17.06 -4.22 12.18
N ASP A 156 -16.24 -3.37 11.54
CA ASP A 156 -15.25 -3.80 10.55
C ASP A 156 -14.23 -4.76 11.17
N ILE A 157 -13.76 -4.44 12.36
CA ILE A 157 -12.82 -5.27 13.12
C ILE A 157 -13.40 -6.67 13.40
N LYS A 158 -14.67 -6.77 13.83
CA LYS A 158 -15.32 -8.06 14.09
C LYS A 158 -15.37 -8.96 12.85
N MET A 159 -15.43 -8.38 11.65
CA MET A 159 -15.42 -9.16 10.40
C MET A 159 -14.08 -9.84 10.14
N TRP A 160 -12.96 -9.29 10.64
CA TRP A 160 -11.60 -9.74 10.31
C TRP A 160 -10.90 -10.55 11.41
N ILE A 161 -11.44 -10.60 12.63
CA ILE A 161 -10.90 -11.42 13.73
C ILE A 161 -11.27 -12.91 13.58
N ASN A 162 -12.33 -13.24 12.83
CA ASN A 162 -12.85 -14.60 12.64
C ASN A 162 -12.20 -15.33 11.46
#